data_AF-A0A7C7N1E3-F1
#
_entry.id   AF-A0A7C7N1E3-F1
#
_cell.length_a   1.000
_cell.length_b   1.000
_cell.length_c   1.000
_cell.angle_alpha   90.00
_cell.angle_beta   90.00
_cell.angle_gamma   90.00
#
_symmetry.space_group_name_H-M   'P 1'
#
loop_
_entity.id
_entity.type
_entity.pdbx_description
1 polymer ?
#
loop_
_entity_poly.entity_id
_entity_poly.type
_entity_poly.pdbx_seq_one_letter_code
_entity_poly.pdbx_strand_id
1 'polypeptide(L)'
;MRSYRKFLTIFFLIIIAACVTTPISNKSAFIMIPIRQEIALGKQAYNQILKEEEDSSDRETTNLIKQIGLRLAKVSAMPNLDWEFHLIKSEQQNAFALPGGKVAVYTGLLPVAMNEAGLATVMSHEIAHVIARHGAQRMSRQLLLTAGLMATSISLNNSRQKKMIMAALGVGIVYGLTLPFSRSNEAEADQIGLTYMARAGYDPNEAVRFWKRFADFKGGQKAPEFLSTHPADKTRIALINRYLSRAKLDYSAVKVRYGLGKTIRFKEMESNSNKKESKSRSPKPIPGISVETLR
;
A
#
# COMPACT_ATOMS: atom_id res chain seq x y z
N MET A 1 -26.73 34.23 17.24
CA MET A 1 -25.73 34.57 16.18
C MET A 1 -24.26 34.51 16.63
N ARG A 2 -23.87 35.04 17.81
CA ARG A 2 -22.46 34.98 18.29
C ARG A 2 -21.90 33.56 18.50
N SER A 3 -22.68 32.61 19.03
CA SER A 3 -22.21 31.21 19.20
C SER A 3 -22.04 30.46 17.88
N TYR A 4 -22.85 30.75 16.86
CA TYR A 4 -22.75 30.12 15.54
C TYR A 4 -21.49 30.56 14.80
N ARG A 5 -21.11 31.85 14.91
CA ARG A 5 -19.83 32.37 14.39
C ARG A 5 -18.64 31.70 15.07
N LYS A 6 -18.66 31.52 16.40
CA LYS A 6 -17.60 30.80 17.13
C LYS A 6 -17.47 29.34 16.69
N PHE A 7 -18.60 28.64 16.47
CA PHE A 7 -18.60 27.26 15.98
C PHE A 7 -18.03 27.14 14.56
N LEU A 8 -18.40 28.06 13.66
CA LEU A 8 -17.85 28.14 12.31
C LEU A 8 -16.33 28.41 12.32
N THR A 9 -15.86 29.31 13.18
CA THR A 9 -14.43 29.61 13.30
C THR A 9 -13.65 28.40 13.82
N ILE A 10 -14.17 27.69 14.83
CA ILE A 10 -13.52 26.46 15.36
C ILE A 10 -13.50 25.35 14.31
N PHE A 11 -14.60 25.14 13.60
CA PHE A 11 -14.68 24.16 12.53
C PHE A 11 -13.68 24.45 11.39
N PHE A 12 -13.56 25.73 11.00
CA PHE A 12 -12.60 26.16 9.99
C PHE A 12 -11.14 25.98 10.45
N LEU A 13 -10.83 26.26 11.72
CA LEU A 13 -9.50 26.00 12.30
C LEU A 13 -9.14 24.51 12.32
N ILE A 14 -10.11 23.63 12.57
CA ILE A 14 -9.91 22.17 12.54
C ILE A 14 -9.62 21.68 11.11
N ILE A 15 -10.30 22.23 10.09
CA ILE A 15 -10.06 21.87 8.69
C ILE A 15 -8.65 22.25 8.25
N ILE A 16 -8.17 23.44 8.63
CA ILE A 16 -6.81 23.89 8.28
C ILE A 16 -5.76 22.99 8.95
N ALA A 17 -5.96 22.62 10.21
CA ALA A 17 -5.04 21.73 10.94
C ALA A 17 -4.99 20.29 10.38
N ALA A 18 -6.00 19.87 9.62
CA ALA A 18 -6.06 18.55 9.00
C ALA A 18 -5.40 18.49 7.62
N CYS A 19 -4.94 19.62 7.06
CA CYS A 19 -4.13 19.63 5.85
C CYS A 19 -2.65 19.40 6.20
N VAL A 20 -2.07 18.34 5.65
CA VAL A 20 -0.65 18.00 5.80
C VAL A 20 0.02 17.94 4.44
N THR A 21 1.31 18.24 4.39
CA THR A 21 2.12 18.10 3.18
C THR A 21 2.85 16.76 3.20
N THR A 22 2.71 15.97 2.13
CA THR A 22 3.42 14.69 2.00
C THR A 22 4.90 14.91 1.70
N PRO A 23 5.79 14.12 2.31
CA PRO A 23 7.23 14.27 2.10
C PRO A 23 7.61 13.85 0.67
N ILE A 24 8.69 14.45 0.14
CA ILE A 24 9.24 14.24 -1.21
C ILE A 24 8.35 14.76 -2.35
N SER A 25 7.06 14.42 -2.39
CA SER A 25 6.12 14.88 -3.42
C SER A 25 5.56 16.28 -3.17
N ASN A 26 5.61 16.78 -1.92
CA ASN A 26 5.09 18.08 -1.49
C ASN A 26 3.60 18.30 -1.79
N LYS A 27 2.81 17.23 -1.87
CA LYS A 27 1.39 17.32 -2.17
C LYS A 27 0.60 17.60 -0.89
N SER A 28 -0.40 18.46 -0.99
CA SER A 28 -1.34 18.70 0.11
C SER A 28 -2.32 17.52 0.23
N ALA A 29 -2.47 17.02 1.44
CA ALA A 29 -3.34 15.92 1.78
C ALA A 29 -4.21 16.26 3.00
N PHE A 30 -5.49 15.93 2.94
CA PHE A 30 -6.39 16.08 4.07
C PHE A 30 -6.43 14.79 4.89
N ILE A 31 -5.99 14.87 6.15
CA ILE A 31 -5.92 13.75 7.09
C ILE A 31 -6.48 14.18 8.44
N MET A 32 -7.64 13.63 8.82
CA MET A 32 -8.26 13.86 10.13
C MET A 32 -7.80 12.86 11.19
N ILE A 33 -7.25 11.72 10.77
CA ILE A 33 -6.89 10.65 11.68
C ILE A 33 -5.50 10.92 12.26
N PRO A 34 -5.36 10.99 13.61
CA PRO A 34 -4.06 11.13 14.24
C PRO A 34 -3.14 9.95 13.93
N ILE A 35 -1.85 10.23 13.75
CA ILE A 35 -0.85 9.19 13.39
C ILE A 35 -0.80 8.04 14.41
N ARG A 36 -0.99 8.31 15.71
CA ARG A 36 -1.02 7.27 16.74
C ARG A 36 -2.18 6.28 16.54
N GLN A 37 -3.36 6.81 16.21
CA GLN A 37 -4.54 5.98 15.95
C GLN A 37 -4.37 5.19 14.65
N GLU A 38 -3.83 5.83 13.61
CA GLU A 38 -3.50 5.16 12.36
C GLU A 38 -2.53 3.98 12.58
N ILE A 39 -1.45 4.18 13.35
CA ILE A 39 -0.49 3.13 13.69
C ILE A 39 -1.15 1.98 14.45
N ALA A 40 -2.00 2.28 15.44
CA ALA A 40 -2.71 1.26 16.21
C ALA A 40 -3.62 0.40 15.33
N LEU A 41 -4.36 1.03 14.40
CA LEU A 41 -5.22 0.32 13.44
C LEU A 41 -4.40 -0.51 12.46
N GLY A 42 -3.27 0.01 11.97
CA GLY A 42 -2.35 -0.73 11.12
C GLY A 42 -1.79 -1.99 11.80
N LYS A 43 -1.36 -1.87 13.06
CA LYS A 43 -0.91 -3.02 13.87
C LYS A 43 -2.01 -4.08 14.07
N GLN A 44 -3.23 -3.64 14.37
CA GLN A 44 -4.36 -4.56 14.53
C GLN A 44 -4.66 -5.32 13.24
N ALA A 45 -4.74 -4.61 12.11
CA ALA A 45 -5.00 -5.22 10.80
C ALA A 45 -3.88 -6.19 10.39
N TYR A 46 -2.62 -5.80 10.62
CA TYR A 46 -1.46 -6.65 10.33
C TYR A 46 -1.52 -7.98 11.09
N ASN A 47 -1.75 -7.91 12.41
CA ASN A 47 -1.87 -9.10 13.25
C ASN A 47 -3.06 -9.99 12.87
N GLN A 48 -4.12 -9.43 12.28
CA GLN A 48 -5.24 -10.22 11.79
C GLN A 48 -4.88 -10.95 10.50
N ILE A 49 -4.24 -10.26 9.55
CA ILE A 49 -3.79 -10.88 8.29
C ILE A 49 -2.78 -11.99 8.56
N LEU A 50 -1.78 -11.75 9.41
CA LEU A 50 -0.75 -12.76 9.72
C LEU A 50 -1.30 -14.00 10.47
N LYS A 51 -2.51 -13.96 11.04
CA LYS A 51 -3.15 -15.16 11.61
C LYS A 51 -3.76 -16.06 10.54
N GLU A 52 -4.09 -15.51 9.38
CA GLU A 52 -4.73 -16.21 8.27
C GLU A 52 -3.71 -16.65 7.20
N GLU A 53 -2.48 -16.16 7.29
CA GLU A 53 -1.39 -16.37 6.33
C GLU A 53 -0.29 -17.27 6.90
N GLU A 54 0.43 -17.98 6.02
CA GLU A 54 1.58 -18.83 6.39
C GLU A 54 2.90 -18.09 6.10
N ASP A 55 3.80 -18.00 7.08
CA ASP A 55 5.15 -17.46 6.85
C ASP A 55 5.97 -18.40 5.94
N SER A 56 6.77 -17.83 5.03
CA SER A 56 7.69 -18.62 4.19
C SER A 56 8.81 -19.26 5.01
N SER A 57 9.20 -20.47 4.62
CA SER A 57 10.31 -21.20 5.24
C SER A 57 11.67 -20.80 4.67
N ASP A 58 11.69 -20.04 3.57
CA ASP A 58 12.90 -19.53 2.93
C ASP A 58 13.55 -18.41 3.76
N ARG A 59 14.45 -18.83 4.64
CA ARG A 59 15.23 -17.92 5.49
C ARG A 59 16.14 -16.99 4.70
N GLU A 60 16.63 -17.40 3.53
CA GLU A 60 17.53 -16.61 2.71
C GLU A 60 16.78 -15.41 2.13
N THR A 61 15.64 -15.67 1.47
CA THR A 61 14.80 -14.61 0.89
C THR A 61 14.13 -13.75 1.96
N THR A 62 13.71 -14.34 3.08
CA THR A 62 13.17 -13.58 4.22
C THR A 62 14.19 -12.58 4.77
N ASN A 63 15.45 -13.00 4.94
CA ASN A 63 16.51 -12.09 5.38
C ASN A 63 16.84 -11.02 4.34
N LEU A 64 16.79 -11.36 3.05
CA LEU A 64 16.97 -10.41 1.96
C LEU A 64 15.91 -9.30 1.98
N ILE A 65 14.63 -9.68 2.10
CA ILE A 65 13.51 -8.74 2.21
C ILE A 65 13.70 -7.82 3.42
N LYS A 66 14.06 -8.36 4.58
CA LYS A 66 14.36 -7.56 5.77
C LYS A 66 15.49 -6.56 5.53
N GLN A 67 16.58 -6.99 4.88
CA GLN A 67 17.70 -6.10 4.57
C GLN A 67 17.31 -4.98 3.58
N ILE A 68 16.58 -5.31 2.51
CA ILE A 68 16.07 -4.33 1.55
C ILE A 68 15.17 -3.32 2.27
N GLY A 69 14.19 -3.82 3.04
CA GLY A 69 13.24 -3.01 3.79
C GLY A 69 13.93 -2.05 4.76
N LEU A 70 14.90 -2.51 5.54
CA LEU A 70 15.65 -1.67 6.48
C LEU A 70 16.50 -0.61 5.76
N ARG A 71 17.11 -0.93 4.61
CA ARG A 71 17.84 0.06 3.79
C ARG A 71 16.91 1.15 3.27
N LEU A 72 15.72 0.78 2.80
CA LEU A 72 14.69 1.70 2.32
C LEU A 72 14.13 2.57 3.47
N ALA A 73 13.78 1.95 4.59
CA ALA A 73 13.28 2.63 5.78
C ALA A 73 14.27 3.69 6.29
N LYS A 74 15.57 3.36 6.33
CA LYS A 74 16.63 4.26 6.78
C LYS A 74 16.71 5.57 6.00
N VAL A 75 16.39 5.56 4.70
CA VAL A 75 16.42 6.75 3.84
C VAL A 75 15.05 7.41 3.67
N SER A 76 14.01 6.84 4.31
CA SER A 76 12.66 7.36 4.26
C SER A 76 12.47 8.59 5.15
N ALA A 77 11.34 9.30 5.00
CA ALA A 77 10.97 10.40 5.87
C ALA A 77 10.56 9.97 7.30
N MET A 78 10.34 8.67 7.55
CA MET A 78 9.98 8.15 8.88
C MET A 78 10.87 6.94 9.24
N PRO A 79 12.19 7.14 9.42
CA PRO A 79 13.14 6.05 9.64
C PRO A 79 12.94 5.35 10.99
N ASN A 80 12.35 6.05 11.96
CA ASN A 80 12.16 5.57 13.33
C ASN A 80 10.79 4.92 13.58
N LEU A 81 10.01 4.64 12.52
CA LEU A 81 8.85 3.76 12.69
C LEU A 81 9.32 2.34 13.04
N ASP A 82 8.41 1.62 13.66
CA ASP A 82 8.57 0.21 14.03
C ASP A 82 8.43 -0.68 12.79
N TRP A 83 9.40 -0.59 11.87
CA TRP A 83 9.36 -1.26 10.58
C TRP A 83 9.48 -2.78 10.73
N GLU A 84 8.51 -3.51 10.20
CA GLU A 84 8.49 -4.98 10.14
C GLU A 84 8.30 -5.42 8.68
N PHE A 85 9.04 -6.47 8.30
CA PHE A 85 9.03 -7.00 6.94
C PHE A 85 8.86 -8.53 6.98
N HIS A 86 7.77 -9.02 6.40
CA HIS A 86 7.43 -10.44 6.36
C HIS A 86 7.40 -10.96 4.92
N LEU A 87 7.78 -12.24 4.76
CA LEU A 87 7.60 -12.99 3.53
C LEU A 87 6.50 -14.02 3.77
N ILE A 88 5.37 -13.84 3.10
CA ILE A 88 4.21 -14.72 3.20
C ILE A 88 4.28 -15.76 2.08
N LYS A 89 4.09 -17.03 2.43
CA LYS A 89 4.03 -18.14 1.49
C LYS A 89 2.66 -18.19 0.82
N SER A 90 2.62 -17.72 -0.42
CA SER A 90 1.45 -17.79 -1.29
C SER A 90 1.87 -17.66 -2.74
N GLU A 91 1.10 -18.26 -3.65
CA GLU A 91 1.25 -18.06 -5.10
C GLU A 91 0.74 -16.68 -5.56
N GLN A 92 0.10 -15.93 -4.66
CA GLN A 92 -0.40 -14.60 -4.93
C GLN A 92 0.77 -13.63 -5.26
N GLN A 93 0.67 -12.97 -6.41
CA GLN A 93 1.61 -11.94 -6.83
C GLN A 93 1.23 -10.61 -6.20
N ASN A 94 1.59 -10.44 -4.92
CA ASN A 94 1.19 -9.27 -4.16
C ASN A 94 2.24 -8.84 -3.13
N ALA A 95 2.09 -7.61 -2.66
CA ALA A 95 2.75 -7.05 -1.48
C ALA A 95 1.83 -5.97 -0.92
N PHE A 96 1.95 -5.68 0.37
CA PHE A 96 1.22 -4.59 0.98
C PHE A 96 2.04 -3.93 2.08
N ALA A 97 1.73 -2.66 2.35
CA ALA A 97 2.11 -2.01 3.58
C ALA A 97 0.94 -1.39 4.32
N LEU A 98 0.94 -1.58 5.63
CA LEU A 98 0.00 -1.01 6.57
C LEU A 98 0.68 0.07 7.42
N PRO A 99 -0.10 1.02 7.96
CA PRO A 99 0.46 2.05 8.79
C PRO A 99 1.21 1.52 10.02
N GLY A 100 2.20 2.29 10.47
CA GLY A 100 3.13 1.84 11.52
C GLY A 100 4.29 1.00 11.01
N GLY A 101 4.49 0.95 9.69
CA GLY A 101 5.67 0.34 9.07
C GLY A 101 5.56 -1.18 8.92
N LYS A 102 4.35 -1.73 8.79
CA LYS A 102 4.16 -3.18 8.65
C LYS A 102 4.05 -3.53 7.18
N VAL A 103 5.03 -4.24 6.66
CA VAL A 103 5.15 -4.56 5.23
C VAL A 103 5.20 -6.08 5.06
N ALA A 104 4.47 -6.60 4.07
CA ALA A 104 4.55 -7.99 3.70
C ALA A 104 4.69 -8.14 2.18
N VAL A 105 5.44 -9.14 1.77
CA VAL A 105 5.63 -9.54 0.37
C VAL A 105 5.22 -11.00 0.26
N TYR A 106 4.47 -11.35 -0.78
CA TYR A 106 4.09 -12.73 -1.05
C TYR A 106 5.13 -13.42 -1.95
N THR A 107 5.41 -14.70 -1.70
CA THR A 107 6.38 -15.49 -2.50
C THR A 107 6.04 -15.51 -3.99
N GLY A 108 4.75 -15.42 -4.33
CA GLY A 108 4.23 -15.30 -5.70
C GLY A 108 4.79 -14.14 -6.50
N LEU A 109 5.26 -13.07 -5.83
CA LEU A 109 5.82 -11.89 -6.47
C LEU A 109 7.30 -12.05 -6.86
N LEU A 110 8.02 -12.98 -6.23
CA LEU A 110 9.46 -13.15 -6.40
C LEU A 110 9.86 -13.43 -7.86
N PRO A 111 9.16 -14.28 -8.64
CA PRO A 111 9.48 -14.54 -10.04
C PRO A 111 9.49 -13.27 -10.91
N VAL A 112 8.65 -12.30 -10.59
CA VAL A 112 8.59 -11.04 -11.35
C VAL A 112 9.66 -10.05 -10.90
N ALA A 113 9.97 -10.05 -9.60
CA ALA A 113 11.02 -9.22 -9.03
C ALA A 113 12.40 -9.56 -9.61
N MET A 114 12.72 -10.85 -9.81
CA MET A 114 13.99 -11.39 -10.33
C MET A 114 15.27 -11.09 -9.52
N ASN A 115 15.39 -9.90 -8.92
CA ASN A 115 16.57 -9.44 -8.21
C ASN A 115 16.21 -8.48 -7.06
N GLU A 116 17.19 -8.11 -6.23
CA GLU A 116 16.99 -7.18 -5.11
C GLU A 116 16.41 -5.84 -5.54
N ALA A 117 16.85 -5.25 -6.66
CA ALA A 117 16.33 -3.97 -7.11
C ALA A 117 14.86 -4.06 -7.60
N GLY A 118 14.47 -5.20 -8.15
CA GLY A 118 13.08 -5.49 -8.49
C GLY A 118 12.21 -5.61 -7.23
N LEU A 119 12.69 -6.30 -6.19
CA LEU A 119 12.03 -6.30 -4.89
C LEU A 119 11.98 -4.90 -4.26
N ALA A 120 13.09 -4.15 -4.33
CA ALA A 120 13.17 -2.79 -3.82
C ALA A 120 12.19 -1.85 -4.54
N THR A 121 11.90 -2.08 -5.82
CA THR A 121 10.86 -1.33 -6.55
C THR A 121 9.51 -1.47 -5.86
N VAL A 122 9.06 -2.70 -5.60
CA VAL A 122 7.78 -2.97 -4.94
C VAL A 122 7.80 -2.45 -3.50
N MET A 123 8.82 -2.83 -2.73
CA MET A 123 8.88 -2.47 -1.31
C MET A 123 8.97 -0.97 -1.10
N SER A 124 9.69 -0.24 -1.95
CA SER A 124 9.78 1.22 -1.86
C SER A 124 8.44 1.90 -2.22
N HIS A 125 7.68 1.33 -3.14
CA HIS A 125 6.32 1.77 -3.46
C HIS A 125 5.37 1.55 -2.26
N GLU A 126 5.40 0.38 -1.65
CA GLU A 126 4.60 0.09 -0.45
C GLU A 126 4.99 0.99 0.75
N ILE A 127 6.29 1.17 0.98
CA ILE A 127 6.80 2.12 1.99
C ILE A 127 6.32 3.54 1.68
N ALA A 128 6.30 3.94 0.40
CA ALA A 128 5.81 5.25 0.01
C ALA A 128 4.32 5.47 0.37
N HIS A 129 3.46 4.44 0.27
CA HIS A 129 2.07 4.54 0.73
C HIS A 129 1.97 4.83 2.22
N VAL A 130 2.81 4.19 3.05
CA VAL A 130 2.87 4.45 4.49
C VAL A 130 3.36 5.86 4.77
N ILE A 131 4.44 6.28 4.09
CA ILE A 131 5.07 7.57 4.30
C ILE A 131 4.17 8.73 3.85
N ALA A 132 3.46 8.59 2.73
CA ALA A 132 2.45 9.55 2.27
C ALA A 132 1.12 9.45 3.03
N ARG A 133 1.01 8.49 3.98
CA ARG A 133 -0.17 8.23 4.80
C ARG A 133 -1.43 8.02 3.95
N HIS A 134 -1.29 7.33 2.80
CA HIS A 134 -2.40 7.11 1.87
C HIS A 134 -3.57 6.35 2.51
N GLY A 135 -3.28 5.45 3.46
CA GLY A 135 -4.30 4.78 4.28
C GLY A 135 -5.13 5.79 5.09
N ALA A 136 -4.49 6.66 5.86
CA ALA A 136 -5.19 7.69 6.64
C ALA A 136 -5.91 8.73 5.76
N GLN A 137 -5.36 9.10 4.61
CA GLN A 137 -6.06 9.95 3.64
C GLN A 137 -7.38 9.32 3.20
N ARG A 138 -7.36 8.03 2.83
CA ARG A 138 -8.55 7.30 2.41
C ARG A 138 -9.57 7.15 3.53
N MET A 139 -9.12 6.75 4.72
CA MET A 139 -10.00 6.63 5.88
C MET A 139 -10.63 7.98 6.27
N SER A 140 -9.89 9.08 6.16
CA SER A 140 -10.41 10.43 6.41
C SER A 140 -11.51 10.81 5.40
N ARG A 141 -11.32 10.45 4.12
CA ARG A 141 -12.37 10.63 3.09
C ARG A 141 -13.61 9.79 3.42
N GLN A 142 -13.43 8.54 3.83
CA GLN A 142 -14.55 7.68 4.21
C GLN A 142 -15.32 8.23 5.41
N LEU A 143 -14.61 8.69 6.45
CA LEU A 143 -15.23 9.31 7.62
C LEU A 143 -16.03 10.56 7.23
N LEU A 144 -15.50 11.39 6.32
CA LEU A 144 -16.19 12.58 5.83
C LEU A 144 -17.47 12.22 5.06
N LEU A 145 -17.41 11.24 4.15
CA LEU A 145 -18.57 10.75 3.42
C LEU A 145 -19.63 10.20 4.39
N THR A 146 -19.21 9.42 5.38
CA THR A 146 -20.11 8.87 6.38
C THR A 146 -20.72 9.95 7.28
N ALA A 147 -19.96 10.95 7.69
CA ALA A 147 -20.47 12.09 8.45
C ALA A 147 -21.51 12.89 7.64
N GLY A 148 -21.27 13.08 6.34
CA GLY A 148 -22.24 13.67 5.42
C GLY A 148 -23.56 12.90 5.36
N LEU A 149 -23.49 11.56 5.23
CA LEU A 149 -24.67 10.69 5.26
C LEU A 149 -25.38 10.69 6.63
N MET A 150 -24.64 10.82 7.73
CA MET A 150 -25.27 10.94 9.05
C MET A 150 -26.02 12.27 9.19
N ALA A 151 -25.47 13.38 8.71
CA ALA A 151 -26.13 14.68 8.76
C ALA A 151 -27.48 14.67 8.02
N THR A 152 -27.57 13.99 6.87
CA THR A 152 -28.85 13.81 6.16
C THR A 152 -29.82 12.91 6.95
N SER A 153 -29.33 11.85 7.60
CA SER A 153 -30.17 10.95 8.42
C SER A 153 -30.69 11.60 9.73
N ILE A 154 -29.93 12.52 10.32
CA ILE A 154 -30.36 13.29 11.50
C ILE A 154 -31.50 14.23 11.11
N SER A 155 -31.45 14.82 9.91
CA SER A 155 -32.56 15.61 9.36
C SER A 155 -33.84 14.78 9.15
N LEU A 156 -33.72 13.46 9.00
CA LEU A 156 -34.83 12.52 8.78
C LEU A 156 -35.25 11.76 10.07
N ASN A 157 -34.62 12.05 11.21
CA ASN A 157 -34.90 11.48 12.54
C ASN A 157 -34.94 9.92 12.62
N ASN A 158 -34.23 9.22 11.73
CA ASN A 158 -34.29 7.76 11.63
C ASN A 158 -33.23 7.06 12.50
N SER A 159 -33.66 6.50 13.64
CA SER A 159 -32.77 5.84 14.64
C SER A 159 -32.16 4.51 14.16
N ARG A 160 -32.83 3.78 13.27
CA ARG A 160 -32.32 2.52 12.68
C ARG A 160 -31.16 2.80 11.73
N GLN A 161 -31.27 3.86 10.93
CA GLN A 161 -30.23 4.29 9.99
C GLN A 161 -28.95 4.72 10.72
N LYS A 162 -29.07 5.44 11.85
CA LYS A 162 -27.92 5.83 12.69
C LYS A 162 -27.12 4.62 13.20
N LYS A 163 -27.79 3.58 13.71
CA LYS A 163 -27.14 2.35 14.20
C LYS A 163 -26.42 1.59 13.08
N MET A 164 -27.03 1.49 11.91
CA MET A 164 -26.44 0.82 10.75
C MET A 164 -25.17 1.53 10.26
N ILE A 165 -25.17 2.86 10.23
CA ILE A 165 -24.00 3.66 9.84
C ILE A 165 -22.85 3.47 10.85
N MET A 166 -23.14 3.46 12.15
CA MET A 166 -22.12 3.25 13.19
C MET A 166 -21.49 1.83 13.13
N ALA A 167 -22.29 0.80 12.82
CA ALA A 167 -21.78 -0.55 12.63
C ALA A 167 -20.89 -0.65 11.36
N ALA A 168 -21.29 0.00 10.27
CA ALA A 168 -20.53 0.05 9.03
C ALA A 168 -19.17 0.76 9.19
N LEU A 169 -19.09 1.77 10.07
CA LEU A 169 -17.82 2.42 10.42
C LEU A 169 -16.84 1.44 11.07
N GLY A 170 -17.28 0.63 12.03
CA GLY A 170 -16.41 -0.31 12.74
C GLY A 170 -15.78 -1.37 11.83
N VAL A 171 -16.57 -1.95 10.92
CA VAL A 171 -16.10 -2.97 9.96
C VAL A 171 -15.31 -2.33 8.82
N GLY A 172 -15.77 -1.19 8.29
CA GLY A 172 -15.18 -0.53 7.13
C GLY A 172 -13.80 0.07 7.37
N ILE A 173 -13.40 0.32 8.61
CA ILE A 173 -12.09 0.91 8.94
C ILE A 173 -10.93 -0.05 8.65
N VAL A 174 -11.08 -1.34 8.96
CA VAL A 174 -10.02 -2.35 8.74
C VAL A 174 -9.91 -2.70 7.25
N TYR A 175 -11.04 -2.98 6.59
CA TYR A 175 -11.06 -3.21 5.13
C TYR A 175 -10.69 -1.94 4.34
N GLY A 176 -10.96 -0.76 4.88
CA GLY A 176 -10.53 0.51 4.32
C GLY A 176 -9.02 0.71 4.29
N LEU A 177 -8.21 -0.15 4.92
CA LEU A 177 -6.76 -0.15 4.78
C LEU A 177 -6.27 -0.97 3.57
N THR A 178 -7.06 -1.92 3.07
CA THR A 178 -6.66 -2.87 2.03
C THR A 178 -7.32 -2.65 0.67
N LEU A 179 -8.23 -1.67 0.55
CA LEU A 179 -8.82 -1.27 -0.73
C LEU A 179 -7.74 -0.78 -1.73
N PRO A 180 -8.05 -0.70 -3.03
CA PRO A 180 -7.21 -0.01 -4.00
C PRO A 180 -7.04 1.47 -3.67
N PHE A 181 -5.91 2.07 -4.03
CA PHE A 181 -5.73 3.52 -3.91
C PHE A 181 -6.12 4.27 -5.18
N SER A 182 -6.28 5.58 -5.08
CA SER A 182 -6.55 6.42 -6.25
C SER A 182 -5.33 6.49 -7.17
N ARG A 183 -5.54 6.71 -8.47
CA ARG A 183 -4.44 6.91 -9.44
C ARG A 183 -3.45 8.01 -9.02
N SER A 184 -3.93 9.04 -8.32
CA SER A 184 -3.09 10.13 -7.80
C SER A 184 -2.21 9.67 -6.63
N ASN A 185 -2.67 8.71 -5.83
CA ASN A 185 -1.87 8.12 -4.76
C ASN A 185 -0.83 7.15 -5.33
N GLU A 186 -1.20 6.36 -6.34
CA GLU A 186 -0.27 5.47 -7.05
C GLU A 186 0.88 6.25 -7.69
N ALA A 187 0.57 7.33 -8.42
CA ALA A 187 1.58 8.18 -9.04
C ALA A 187 2.51 8.86 -8.02
N GLU A 188 1.98 9.23 -6.86
CA GLU A 188 2.74 9.79 -5.75
C GLU A 188 3.62 8.73 -5.09
N ALA A 189 3.09 7.52 -4.86
CA ALA A 189 3.85 6.40 -4.34
C ALA A 189 4.99 5.98 -5.29
N ASP A 190 4.77 6.01 -6.60
CA ASP A 190 5.82 5.78 -7.60
C ASP A 190 6.93 6.85 -7.52
N GLN A 191 6.59 8.13 -7.40
CA GLN A 191 7.57 9.22 -7.28
C GLN A 191 8.43 9.06 -6.01
N ILE A 192 7.78 8.84 -4.87
CA ILE A 192 8.44 8.72 -3.57
C ILE A 192 9.25 7.41 -3.52
N GLY A 193 8.68 6.30 -3.99
CA GLY A 193 9.32 5.00 -4.03
C GLY A 193 10.59 4.99 -4.88
N LEU A 194 10.53 5.55 -6.11
CA LEU A 194 11.70 5.73 -6.97
C LEU A 194 12.81 6.53 -6.28
N THR A 195 12.43 7.56 -5.53
CA THR A 195 13.36 8.38 -4.76
C THR A 195 14.02 7.55 -3.66
N TYR A 196 13.25 6.76 -2.90
CA TYR A 196 13.79 5.94 -1.82
C TYR A 196 14.62 4.75 -2.31
N MET A 197 14.23 4.05 -3.37
CA MET A 197 15.06 2.98 -3.93
C MET A 197 16.41 3.53 -4.43
N ALA A 198 16.41 4.69 -5.08
CA ALA A 198 17.62 5.36 -5.53
C ALA A 198 18.52 5.76 -4.35
N ARG A 199 17.96 6.40 -3.32
CA ARG A 199 18.70 6.82 -2.12
C ARG A 199 19.20 5.64 -1.28
N ALA A 200 18.50 4.50 -1.34
CA ALA A 200 18.94 3.26 -0.71
C ALA A 200 20.03 2.53 -1.51
N GLY A 201 20.40 3.04 -2.69
CA GLY A 201 21.49 2.50 -3.51
C GLY A 201 21.05 1.43 -4.52
N TYR A 202 19.75 1.32 -4.84
CA TYR A 202 19.26 0.43 -5.90
C TYR A 202 19.10 1.17 -7.23
N ASP A 203 19.36 0.47 -8.34
CA ASP A 203 19.24 1.04 -9.69
C ASP A 203 17.77 1.42 -10.00
N PRO A 204 17.42 2.71 -10.14
CA PRO A 204 16.04 3.11 -10.38
C PRO A 204 15.54 2.74 -11.78
N ASN A 205 16.42 2.38 -12.73
CA ASN A 205 15.98 1.84 -14.02
C ASN A 205 15.29 0.47 -13.88
N GLU A 206 15.57 -0.26 -12.79
CA GLU A 206 14.93 -1.54 -12.54
C GLU A 206 13.42 -1.40 -12.34
N ALA A 207 12.95 -0.26 -11.83
CA ALA A 207 11.52 -0.03 -11.67
C ALA A 207 10.77 -0.11 -13.01
N VAL A 208 11.30 0.52 -14.06
CA VAL A 208 10.68 0.45 -15.41
C VAL A 208 10.68 -0.99 -15.93
N ARG A 209 11.77 -1.73 -15.71
CA ARG A 209 11.89 -3.13 -16.14
C ARG A 209 10.92 -4.02 -15.37
N PHE A 210 10.82 -3.84 -14.06
CA PHE A 210 9.89 -4.54 -13.18
C PHE A 210 8.45 -4.33 -13.64
N TRP A 211 8.00 -3.08 -13.78
CA TRP A 211 6.61 -2.80 -14.16
C TRP A 211 6.23 -3.32 -15.55
N LYS A 212 7.19 -3.33 -16.50
CA LYS A 212 7.00 -3.98 -17.79
C LYS A 212 6.83 -5.50 -17.63
N ARG A 213 7.76 -6.16 -16.92
CA ARG A 213 7.66 -7.60 -16.63
C ARG A 213 6.34 -7.94 -15.93
N PHE A 214 5.92 -7.11 -14.97
CA PHE A 214 4.70 -7.30 -14.20
C PHE A 214 3.43 -7.13 -15.05
N ALA A 215 3.41 -6.17 -15.97
CA ALA A 215 2.32 -6.00 -16.92
C ALA A 215 2.23 -7.18 -17.92
N ASP A 216 3.37 -7.74 -18.31
CA ASP A 216 3.46 -8.88 -19.24
C ASP A 216 3.28 -10.24 -18.54
N PHE A 217 3.32 -10.28 -17.20
CA PHE A 217 3.26 -11.52 -16.43
C PHE A 217 1.83 -12.10 -16.44
N LYS A 218 1.60 -13.04 -17.35
CA LYS A 218 0.35 -13.80 -17.49
C LYS A 218 0.35 -15.08 -16.63
N GLY A 219 0.64 -14.96 -15.34
CA GLY A 219 0.67 -16.08 -14.40
C GLY A 219 -0.71 -16.64 -14.01
N GLY A 220 -1.62 -16.85 -14.98
CA GLY A 220 -2.99 -17.36 -14.79
C GLY A 220 -4.07 -16.52 -15.47
N GLN A 221 -5.28 -17.07 -15.64
CA GLN A 221 -6.43 -16.44 -16.35
C GLN A 221 -6.98 -15.15 -15.70
N LYS A 222 -6.40 -14.68 -14.59
CA LYS A 222 -6.79 -13.45 -13.88
C LYS A 222 -5.59 -12.52 -13.75
N ALA A 223 -5.82 -11.22 -13.91
CA ALA A 223 -4.81 -10.20 -13.66
C ALA A 223 -4.23 -10.39 -12.24
N PRO A 224 -2.92 -10.18 -12.04
CA PRO A 224 -2.29 -10.22 -10.72
C PRO A 224 -3.08 -9.40 -9.70
N GLU A 225 -3.23 -9.91 -8.47
CA GLU A 225 -4.01 -9.21 -7.45
C GLU A 225 -3.41 -7.84 -7.09
N PHE A 226 -2.08 -7.72 -7.13
CA PHE A 226 -1.41 -6.42 -7.05
C PHE A 226 -1.78 -5.47 -8.19
N LEU A 227 -2.04 -5.94 -9.42
CA LEU A 227 -2.56 -5.07 -10.49
C LEU A 227 -4.03 -4.67 -10.25
N SER A 228 -4.76 -5.46 -9.48
CA SER A 228 -6.14 -5.13 -9.09
C SER A 228 -6.18 -4.04 -8.02
N THR A 229 -5.18 -3.99 -7.14
CA THR A 229 -5.00 -2.92 -6.14
C THR A 229 -4.16 -1.73 -6.63
N HIS A 230 -3.24 -1.97 -7.60
CA HIS A 230 -2.28 -1.03 -8.16
C HIS A 230 -2.18 -1.16 -9.71
N PRO A 231 -3.17 -0.67 -10.47
CA PRO A 231 -3.17 -0.82 -11.92
C PRO A 231 -1.94 -0.18 -12.58
N ALA A 232 -1.18 -0.98 -13.33
CA ALA A 232 -0.03 -0.52 -14.11
C ALA A 232 -0.43 -0.33 -15.58
N ASP A 233 -0.98 0.84 -15.90
CA ASP A 233 -1.30 1.21 -17.28
C ASP A 233 -0.11 1.90 -17.98
N LYS A 234 -0.23 2.14 -19.30
CA LYS A 234 0.78 2.87 -20.07
C LYS A 234 1.08 4.26 -19.48
N THR A 235 0.07 4.88 -18.85
CA THR A 235 0.20 6.18 -18.18
C THR A 235 1.16 6.10 -17.00
N ARG A 236 1.08 5.05 -16.19
CA ARG A 236 1.96 4.82 -15.04
C ARG A 236 3.42 4.68 -15.47
N ILE A 237 3.71 3.89 -16.50
CA ILE A 237 5.08 3.74 -17.02
C ILE A 237 5.61 5.09 -17.54
N ALA A 238 4.78 5.88 -18.22
CA ALA A 238 5.17 7.21 -18.67
C ALA A 238 5.51 8.15 -17.50
N LEU A 239 4.73 8.12 -16.40
CA LEU A 239 5.00 8.89 -15.20
C LEU A 239 6.28 8.45 -14.49
N ILE A 240 6.50 7.14 -14.34
CA ILE A 240 7.73 6.60 -13.77
C ILE A 240 8.95 7.08 -14.56
N ASN A 241 8.89 7.08 -15.89
CA ASN A 241 9.97 7.60 -16.73
C ASN A 241 10.25 9.11 -16.50
N ARG A 242 9.23 9.91 -16.18
CA ARG A 242 9.41 11.33 -15.82
C ARG A 242 10.17 11.49 -14.49
N TYR A 243 9.85 10.67 -13.49
CA TYR A 243 10.52 10.70 -12.19
C TYR A 243 11.92 10.09 -12.22
N LEU A 244 12.18 9.20 -13.19
CA LEU A 244 13.44 8.47 -13.32
C LEU A 244 14.65 9.41 -13.44
N SER A 245 14.54 10.53 -14.14
CA SER A 245 15.65 11.50 -14.25
C SER A 245 16.09 12.02 -12.88
N ARG A 246 15.14 12.36 -12.00
CA ARG A 246 15.46 12.82 -10.65
C ARG A 246 15.99 11.68 -9.78
N ALA A 247 15.39 10.50 -9.86
CA ALA A 247 15.86 9.32 -9.13
C ALA A 247 17.30 8.94 -9.52
N LYS A 248 17.68 9.08 -10.79
CA LYS A 248 19.06 8.86 -11.27
C LYS A 248 20.06 9.83 -10.67
N LEU A 249 19.69 11.10 -10.50
CA LEU A 249 20.54 12.07 -9.79
C LEU A 249 20.76 11.66 -8.35
N ASP A 250 19.67 11.33 -7.63
CA ASP A 250 19.75 10.86 -6.25
C ASP A 250 20.60 9.58 -6.14
N TYR A 251 20.44 8.62 -7.07
CA TYR A 251 21.26 7.40 -7.15
C TYR A 251 22.74 7.68 -7.47
N SER A 252 23.03 8.67 -8.30
CA SER A 252 24.43 9.06 -8.58
C SER A 252 25.12 9.67 -7.35
N ALA A 253 24.35 10.25 -6.43
CA ALA A 253 24.89 10.93 -5.24
C ALA A 253 25.18 9.99 -4.06
N VAL A 254 24.67 8.75 -4.08
CA VAL A 254 24.89 7.80 -2.97
C VAL A 254 26.30 7.18 -3.02
N LYS A 255 26.89 6.97 -1.84
CA LYS A 255 28.21 6.35 -1.69
C LYS A 255 28.19 4.84 -1.91
N VAL A 256 27.15 4.17 -1.42
CA VAL A 256 26.99 2.71 -1.52
C VAL A 256 25.91 2.41 -2.55
N ARG A 257 26.30 1.71 -3.62
CA ARG A 257 25.40 1.30 -4.70
C ARG A 257 25.32 -0.22 -4.74
N TYR A 258 24.13 -0.76 -4.51
CA TYR A 258 23.79 -2.16 -4.70
C TYR A 258 23.46 -2.48 -6.17
N GLY A 259 23.08 -1.47 -6.97
CA GLY A 259 22.71 -1.68 -8.37
C GLY A 259 21.48 -2.57 -8.49
N LEU A 260 21.60 -3.68 -9.23
CA LEU A 260 20.56 -4.72 -9.30
C LEU A 260 20.52 -5.62 -8.05
N GLY A 261 21.60 -5.64 -7.27
CA GLY A 261 21.81 -6.56 -6.14
C GLY A 261 21.80 -8.03 -6.56
N LYS A 262 21.50 -8.92 -5.61
CA LYS A 262 21.46 -10.38 -5.85
C LYS A 262 20.27 -10.77 -6.73
N THR A 263 20.48 -11.77 -7.59
CA THR A 263 19.40 -12.52 -8.23
C THR A 263 18.69 -13.39 -7.21
N ILE A 264 17.36 -13.41 -7.24
CA ILE A 264 16.53 -14.21 -6.35
C ILE A 264 16.37 -15.60 -6.99
N ARG A 265 16.74 -16.66 -6.27
CA ARG A 265 16.57 -18.06 -6.72
C ARG A 265 15.26 -18.61 -6.17
N PHE A 266 14.41 -19.17 -7.04
CA PHE A 266 13.06 -19.62 -6.67
C PHE A 266 13.06 -21.07 -6.19
N LYS A 267 13.29 -21.30 -4.90
CA LYS A 267 13.34 -22.67 -4.34
C LYS A 267 11.95 -23.25 -3.99
N GLU A 268 11.02 -22.44 -3.51
CA GLU A 268 9.75 -22.97 -2.96
C GLU A 268 8.69 -23.30 -4.02
N MET A 269 8.68 -22.63 -5.18
CA MET A 269 7.73 -22.91 -6.27
C MET A 269 8.03 -24.20 -7.04
N GLU A 270 9.30 -24.63 -7.10
CA GLU A 270 9.68 -25.90 -7.75
C GLU A 270 9.10 -27.12 -7.02
N SER A 271 8.79 -27.00 -5.72
CA SER A 271 8.22 -28.09 -4.94
C SER A 271 6.76 -28.43 -5.32
N ASN A 272 6.03 -27.51 -5.95
CA ASN A 272 4.61 -27.67 -6.29
C ASN A 272 4.36 -28.17 -7.72
N SER A 273 5.35 -28.18 -8.61
CA SER A 273 5.15 -28.70 -9.99
C SER A 273 4.92 -30.22 -10.04
N ASN A 274 5.16 -30.94 -8.94
CA ASN A 274 4.96 -32.39 -8.83
C ASN A 274 3.68 -32.81 -8.07
N LYS A 275 2.83 -31.88 -7.59
CA LYS A 275 1.54 -32.21 -6.98
C LYS A 275 0.38 -31.77 -7.86
N LYS A 276 -0.10 -32.74 -8.67
CA LYS A 276 -1.39 -32.70 -9.35
C LYS A 276 -2.53 -32.33 -8.38
N GLU A 277 -3.40 -31.43 -8.85
CA GLU A 277 -4.78 -31.17 -8.40
C GLU A 277 -5.00 -30.92 -6.90
N SER A 278 -4.56 -29.74 -6.43
CA SER A 278 -5.21 -29.09 -5.29
C SER A 278 -6.42 -28.30 -5.81
N LYS A 279 -7.64 -28.80 -5.54
CA LYS A 279 -8.91 -28.13 -5.86
C LYS A 279 -8.88 -26.66 -5.43
N SER A 280 -8.90 -25.76 -6.41
CA SER A 280 -9.19 -24.34 -6.26
C SER A 280 -10.42 -24.15 -5.36
N ARG A 281 -10.22 -23.76 -4.10
CA ARG A 281 -11.32 -23.24 -3.28
C ARG A 281 -11.62 -21.83 -3.80
N SER A 282 -12.75 -21.70 -4.48
CA SER A 282 -13.34 -20.39 -4.79
C SER A 282 -13.42 -19.56 -3.50
N PRO A 283 -13.03 -18.27 -3.53
CA PRO A 283 -13.17 -17.41 -2.36
C PRO A 283 -14.63 -17.38 -1.91
N LYS A 284 -14.86 -17.51 -0.60
CA LYS A 284 -16.20 -17.41 -0.03
C LYS A 284 -16.76 -16.01 -0.32
N PRO A 285 -18.01 -15.89 -0.82
CA PRO A 285 -18.63 -14.59 -1.04
C PRO A 285 -18.70 -13.81 0.28
N ILE A 286 -18.31 -12.54 0.21
CA ILE A 286 -18.42 -11.58 1.31
C ILE A 286 -19.92 -11.24 1.45
N PRO A 287 -20.54 -11.38 2.63
CA PRO A 287 -21.91 -10.91 2.85
C PRO A 287 -21.97 -9.39 2.65
N GLY A 288 -22.75 -8.92 1.66
CA GLY A 288 -23.06 -7.49 1.50
C GLY A 288 -22.68 -6.83 0.17
N ILE A 289 -22.25 -7.57 -0.86
CA ILE A 289 -22.17 -7.04 -2.22
C ILE A 289 -23.24 -7.73 -3.06
N SER A 290 -24.35 -7.04 -3.32
CA SER A 290 -25.28 -7.45 -4.37
C SER A 290 -24.60 -7.27 -5.71
N VAL A 291 -24.41 -8.37 -6.42
CA VAL A 291 -24.01 -8.39 -7.83
C VAL A 291 -25.21 -7.89 -8.63
N GLU A 292 -25.31 -6.58 -8.82
CA GLU A 292 -26.27 -5.96 -9.73
C GLU A 292 -25.81 -4.54 -10.04
N THR A 293 -24.98 -4.41 -11.08
CA THR A 293 -24.97 -3.32 -12.07
C THR A 293 -23.73 -3.48 -12.98
N LEU A 294 -23.78 -4.52 -13.80
CA LEU A 294 -23.19 -4.52 -15.13
C LEU A 294 -24.35 -4.75 -16.11
N ARG A 295 -24.84 -3.66 -16.68
CA ARG A 295 -25.43 -3.59 -18.02
C ARG A 295 -24.73 -2.45 -18.74
#